data_AF-A0A836I4D1-F1
#
_entry.id   AF-A0A836I4D1-F1
#
_cell.length_a   1.000
_cell.length_b   1.000
_cell.length_c   1.000
_cell.angle_alpha   90.00
_cell.angle_beta   90.00
_cell.angle_gamma   90.00
#
_symmetry.space_group_name_H-M   'P 1'
#
loop_
_entity.id
_entity.type
_entity.pdbx_description
1 polymer ?
#
loop_
_entity_poly.entity_id
_entity_poly.type
_entity_poly.pdbx_seq_one_letter_code
_entity_poly.pdbx_strand_id
1 'polypeptide(L)'
;MVHPSAPTDDRTVLINKIKQACTSYESAVKKYLGCVKDMEKSLEVIAISIRQLSQGEENDTIRSKADSFCTAVDRHISFSAGTPGQSKSHRSADTDVSISGGYPFSTYMNDLTGEVTAAMEGLKSVVKTTEKSKTKHDDLLSKYFKKCAEVDELETKLAKKNKGIDNNEKFASKVADRDQLKAQVEADDRAFRKVLQNLFDKRTTTLQRVVLSLQTHSMKYFSELSKAVHP
;
A
#
# COMPACT_ATOMS: atom_id res chain seq x y z
N MET A 1 21.35 7.97 -40.25
CA MET A 1 20.36 8.35 -39.22
C MET A 1 20.55 7.46 -38.02
N VAL A 2 20.80 8.05 -36.85
CA VAL A 2 21.02 7.33 -35.60
C VAL A 2 19.65 6.84 -35.12
N HIS A 3 19.40 5.54 -35.15
CA HIS A 3 18.33 4.96 -34.35
C HIS A 3 18.66 5.27 -32.89
N PRO A 4 17.82 6.01 -32.15
CA PRO A 4 17.99 6.09 -30.72
C PRO A 4 17.83 4.66 -30.20
N SER A 5 18.90 4.07 -29.66
CA SER A 5 18.79 2.86 -28.86
C SER A 5 17.68 3.12 -27.84
N ALA A 6 16.68 2.24 -27.80
CA ALA A 6 15.57 2.35 -26.86
C ALA A 6 16.16 2.64 -25.47
N PRO A 7 15.81 3.79 -24.84
CA PRO A 7 16.29 4.09 -23.51
C PRO A 7 15.89 2.90 -22.63
N THR A 8 16.80 2.43 -21.78
CA THR A 8 16.43 1.53 -20.69
C THR A 8 15.16 2.10 -20.07
N ASP A 9 14.09 1.31 -20.05
CA ASP A 9 12.76 1.82 -19.76
C ASP A 9 12.62 2.08 -18.25
N ASP A 10 13.23 3.17 -17.79
CA ASP A 10 13.28 3.60 -16.40
C ASP A 10 11.88 3.72 -15.80
N ARG A 11 10.88 4.02 -16.64
CA ARG A 11 9.47 4.10 -16.26
C ARG A 11 8.90 2.71 -15.97
N THR A 12 9.15 1.70 -16.80
CA THR A 12 8.81 0.29 -16.49
C THR A 12 9.44 -0.13 -15.18
N VAL A 13 10.74 0.10 -15.03
CA VAL A 13 11.49 -0.31 -13.84
C VAL A 13 10.88 0.32 -12.59
N LEU A 14 10.53 1.61 -12.64
CA LEU A 14 9.92 2.30 -11.51
C LEU A 14 8.52 1.77 -11.17
N ILE A 15 7.65 1.56 -12.16
CA ILE A 15 6.30 1.01 -11.95
C ILE A 15 6.40 -0.38 -11.29
N ASN A 16 7.29 -1.23 -11.78
CA ASN A 16 7.54 -2.55 -11.21
C ASN A 16 8.07 -2.49 -9.78
N LYS A 17 8.98 -1.55 -9.48
CA LYS A 17 9.48 -1.32 -8.11
C LYS A 17 8.36 -0.90 -7.16
N ILE A 18 7.46 -0.01 -7.59
CA ILE A 18 6.32 0.43 -6.76
C ILE A 18 5.36 -0.74 -6.51
N LYS A 19 5.09 -1.55 -7.54
CA LYS A 19 4.27 -2.77 -7.43
C LYS A 19 4.86 -3.76 -6.42
N GLN A 20 6.16 -4.04 -6.54
CA GLN A 20 6.87 -4.92 -5.61
C GLN A 20 6.83 -4.37 -4.18
N ALA A 21 7.06 -3.06 -4.02
CA ALA A 21 7.00 -2.41 -2.71
C ALA A 21 5.63 -2.56 -2.04
N CYS A 22 4.52 -2.47 -2.79
CA CYS A 22 3.18 -2.72 -2.26
C CYS A 22 3.06 -4.14 -1.69
N THR A 23 3.46 -5.15 -2.46
CA THR A 23 3.41 -6.57 -2.04
C THR A 23 4.31 -6.84 -0.83
N SER A 24 5.55 -6.35 -0.88
CA SER A 24 6.51 -6.50 0.22
C SER A 24 6.00 -5.85 1.50
N TYR A 25 5.43 -4.67 1.40
CA TYR A 25 4.86 -3.96 2.54
C TYR A 25 3.66 -4.72 3.14
N GLU A 26 2.72 -5.21 2.33
CA GLU A 26 1.56 -5.97 2.83
C GLU A 26 1.98 -7.25 3.57
N SER A 27 3.02 -7.92 3.09
CA SER A 27 3.60 -9.07 3.79
C SER A 27 4.24 -8.65 5.11
N ALA A 28 5.02 -7.56 5.10
CA ALA A 28 5.70 -7.06 6.29
C ALA A 28 4.73 -6.59 7.38
N VAL A 29 3.69 -5.83 7.02
CA VAL A 29 2.71 -5.34 8.01
C VAL A 29 1.91 -6.48 8.63
N LYS A 30 1.52 -7.50 7.84
CA LYS A 30 0.84 -8.69 8.38
C LYS A 30 1.71 -9.46 9.37
N LYS A 31 3.01 -9.63 9.05
CA LYS A 31 3.97 -10.27 9.97
C LYS A 31 4.14 -9.46 11.25
N TYR A 32 4.29 -8.15 11.11
CA TYR A 32 4.40 -7.23 12.24
C TYR A 32 3.20 -7.34 13.18
N LEU A 33 1.98 -7.23 12.65
CA LEU A 33 0.74 -7.37 13.44
C LEU A 33 0.63 -8.76 14.09
N GLY A 34 1.09 -9.81 13.41
CA GLY A 34 1.21 -11.16 13.99
C GLY A 34 2.12 -11.19 15.22
N CYS A 35 3.30 -10.57 15.14
CA CYS A 35 4.23 -10.47 16.27
C CYS A 35 3.63 -9.69 17.45
N VAL A 36 2.90 -8.59 17.19
CA VAL A 36 2.22 -7.85 18.27
C VAL A 36 1.15 -8.71 18.94
N LYS A 37 0.39 -9.49 18.16
CA LYS A 37 -0.58 -10.45 18.71
C LYS A 37 0.06 -11.50 19.62
N ASP A 38 1.21 -12.02 19.23
CA ASP A 38 1.90 -13.04 20.03
C ASP A 38 2.57 -12.46 21.28
N MET A 39 2.97 -11.19 21.23
CA MET A 39 3.39 -10.43 22.41
C MET A 39 2.24 -10.31 23.42
N GLU A 40 1.03 -9.93 22.98
CA GLU A 40 -0.17 -9.84 23.84
C GLU A 40 -0.49 -11.17 24.53
N LYS A 41 -0.51 -12.28 23.79
CA LYS A 41 -0.72 -13.61 24.37
C LYS A 41 0.35 -13.97 25.41
N SER A 42 1.60 -13.62 25.13
CA SER A 42 2.70 -13.89 26.07
C SER A 42 2.53 -13.08 27.36
N LEU A 43 2.07 -11.83 27.24
CA LEU A 43 1.75 -10.99 28.39
C LEU A 43 0.58 -11.55 29.23
N GLU A 44 -0.45 -12.09 28.57
CA GLU A 44 -1.56 -12.80 29.22
C GLU A 44 -1.04 -13.99 30.06
N VAL A 45 -0.19 -14.83 29.46
CA VAL A 45 0.40 -15.99 30.15
C VAL A 45 1.26 -15.56 31.34
N ILE A 46 2.02 -14.48 31.22
CA ILE A 46 2.79 -13.90 32.33
C ILE A 46 1.86 -13.44 33.46
N ALA A 47 0.78 -12.72 33.15
CA ALA A 47 -0.19 -12.28 34.15
C ALA A 47 -0.86 -13.46 34.87
N ILE A 48 -1.27 -14.50 34.13
CA ILE A 48 -1.81 -15.74 34.73
C ILE A 48 -0.78 -16.38 35.68
N SER A 49 0.48 -16.43 35.26
CA SER A 49 1.55 -17.06 36.06
C SER A 49 1.85 -16.26 37.33
N ILE A 50 1.87 -14.92 37.25
CA ILE A 50 2.02 -14.03 38.42
C ILE A 50 0.86 -14.23 39.40
N ARG A 51 -0.38 -14.32 38.89
CA ARG A 51 -1.57 -14.59 39.69
C ARG A 51 -1.51 -15.95 40.39
N GLN A 52 -0.91 -16.96 39.75
CA GLN A 52 -0.70 -18.27 40.38
C GLN A 52 0.37 -18.18 41.48
N LEU A 53 1.48 -17.48 41.22
CA LEU A 53 2.55 -17.29 42.20
C LEU A 53 2.12 -16.47 43.43
N SER A 54 1.17 -15.54 43.28
CA SER A 54 0.66 -14.75 44.41
C SER A 54 -0.29 -15.54 45.33
N GLN A 55 -0.72 -16.74 44.95
CA GLN A 55 -1.59 -17.57 45.78
C GLN A 55 -0.83 -18.05 47.03
N GLY A 56 -1.34 -17.68 48.20
CA GLY A 56 -0.68 -18.00 49.48
C GLY A 56 0.43 -17.03 49.87
N GLU A 57 0.66 -15.94 49.13
CA GLU A 57 1.56 -14.87 49.54
C GLU A 57 1.02 -14.18 50.79
N GLU A 58 1.83 -14.11 51.86
CA GLU A 58 1.45 -13.52 53.15
C GLU A 58 1.67 -12.00 53.18
N ASN A 59 2.54 -11.47 52.34
CA ASN A 59 2.78 -10.03 52.21
C ASN A 59 1.68 -9.36 51.36
N ASP A 60 0.72 -8.72 52.04
CA ASP A 60 -0.40 -8.01 51.42
C ASP A 60 0.03 -6.97 50.37
N THR A 61 1.19 -6.33 50.55
CA THR A 61 1.70 -5.34 49.58
C THR A 61 2.09 -5.99 48.26
N ILE A 62 2.75 -7.15 48.32
CA ILE A 62 3.15 -7.90 47.11
C ILE A 62 1.93 -8.51 46.44
N ARG A 63 1.01 -9.07 47.23
CA ARG A 63 -0.27 -9.61 46.73
C ARG A 63 -1.07 -8.55 45.98
N SER A 64 -1.23 -7.36 46.57
CA SER A 64 -1.96 -6.24 45.94
C SER A 64 -1.29 -5.74 44.66
N LYS A 65 0.06 -5.70 44.60
CA LYS A 65 0.79 -5.36 43.38
C LYS A 65 0.58 -6.39 42.27
N ALA A 66 0.63 -7.68 42.60
CA ALA A 66 0.37 -8.77 41.67
C ALA A 66 -1.06 -8.68 41.10
N ASP A 67 -2.06 -8.48 41.96
CA ASP A 67 -3.46 -8.35 41.54
C ASP A 67 -3.70 -7.11 40.65
N SER A 68 -3.08 -5.98 41.01
CA SER A 68 -3.18 -4.73 40.23
C SER A 68 -2.58 -4.90 38.83
N PHE A 69 -1.39 -5.49 38.74
CA PHE A 69 -0.75 -5.82 37.46
C PHE A 69 -1.63 -6.73 36.61
N CYS A 70 -2.09 -7.86 37.16
CA CYS A 70 -2.88 -8.82 36.40
C CYS A 70 -4.21 -8.21 35.94
N THR A 71 -4.86 -7.39 36.77
CA THR A 71 -6.09 -6.68 36.42
C THR A 71 -5.86 -5.65 35.31
N ALA A 72 -4.73 -4.93 35.34
CA ALA A 72 -4.39 -3.94 34.31
C ALA A 72 -4.12 -4.62 32.95
N VAL A 73 -3.40 -5.74 32.93
CA VAL A 73 -3.19 -6.57 31.73
C VAL A 73 -4.52 -7.13 31.22
N ASP A 74 -5.34 -7.73 32.09
CA ASP A 74 -6.64 -8.28 31.70
C ASP A 74 -7.53 -7.21 31.07
N ARG A 75 -7.52 -5.97 31.59
CA ARG A 75 -8.26 -4.85 30.99
C ARG A 75 -7.71 -4.51 29.61
N HIS A 76 -6.40 -4.35 29.46
CA HIS A 76 -5.76 -4.03 28.17
C HIS A 76 -6.12 -5.07 27.09
N ILE A 77 -6.14 -6.35 27.46
CA ILE A 77 -6.44 -7.47 26.57
C ILE A 77 -7.96 -7.61 26.34
N SER A 78 -8.80 -7.50 27.36
CA SER A 78 -10.25 -7.80 27.29
C SER A 78 -11.05 -6.79 26.47
N PHE A 79 -10.59 -5.54 26.38
CA PHE A 79 -11.15 -4.59 25.41
C PHE A 79 -10.93 -5.03 23.94
N SER A 80 -10.17 -6.11 23.72
CA SER A 80 -10.01 -6.72 22.41
C SER A 80 -11.16 -7.61 21.93
N ALA A 81 -12.11 -7.96 22.81
CA ALA A 81 -13.22 -8.85 22.47
C ALA A 81 -14.52 -8.13 22.01
N GLY A 82 -14.52 -6.79 21.96
CA GLY A 82 -15.74 -6.01 21.76
C GLY A 82 -15.87 -5.35 20.37
N THR A 83 -16.58 -5.99 19.44
CA THR A 83 -17.49 -5.30 18.50
C THR A 83 -18.52 -6.28 17.91
N PRO A 84 -19.69 -5.80 17.46
CA PRO A 84 -20.97 -5.78 18.18
C PRO A 84 -21.87 -6.97 17.81
N GLY A 85 -22.31 -7.72 18.81
CA GLY A 85 -23.32 -8.77 18.66
C GLY A 85 -24.08 -8.93 19.96
N GLN A 86 -25.38 -8.62 19.92
CA GLN A 86 -26.33 -8.74 21.02
C GLN A 86 -26.14 -10.04 21.82
N SER A 87 -26.14 -9.94 23.15
CA SER A 87 -27.09 -10.69 23.98
C SER A 87 -27.22 -10.07 25.37
N LYS A 88 -28.48 -9.79 25.70
CA LYS A 88 -28.97 -9.29 26.99
C LYS A 88 -28.61 -10.26 28.12
N SER A 89 -28.16 -9.76 29.26
CA SER A 89 -28.62 -10.25 30.56
C SER A 89 -28.37 -9.20 31.65
N HIS A 90 -29.42 -8.94 32.43
CA HIS A 90 -29.50 -8.02 33.56
C HIS A 90 -28.55 -8.40 34.71
N ARG A 91 -27.86 -7.41 35.31
CA ARG A 91 -28.15 -6.94 36.69
C ARG A 91 -27.27 -5.75 37.13
N SER A 92 -27.93 -4.88 37.86
CA SER A 92 -27.57 -3.58 38.47
C SER A 92 -26.25 -3.50 39.23
N ALA A 93 -25.54 -2.37 39.11
CA ALA A 93 -25.45 -1.33 40.13
C ALA A 93 -24.33 -0.32 39.78
N ASP A 94 -24.59 0.94 40.09
CA ASP A 94 -23.73 2.11 39.88
C ASP A 94 -22.27 1.91 40.28
N THR A 95 -21.38 2.05 39.32
CA THR A 95 -20.19 2.88 39.50
C THR A 95 -19.89 3.47 38.13
N ASP A 96 -20.25 4.72 37.94
CA ASP A 96 -19.80 5.56 36.82
C ASP A 96 -18.29 5.81 37.00
N VAL A 97 -17.49 4.75 36.81
CA VAL A 97 -16.05 4.86 36.64
C VAL A 97 -15.88 5.38 35.23
N SER A 98 -15.75 6.70 35.13
CA SER A 98 -15.24 7.42 33.96
C SER A 98 -14.36 6.51 33.12
N ILE A 99 -14.87 6.11 31.95
CA ILE A 99 -14.24 5.21 30.98
C ILE A 99 -12.95 5.89 30.49
N SER A 100 -11.85 5.74 31.22
CA SER A 100 -10.51 6.14 30.80
C SER A 100 -9.71 4.94 30.26
N GLY A 101 -10.43 3.97 29.68
CA GLY A 101 -9.92 2.64 29.32
C GLY A 101 -9.08 2.60 28.06
N GLY A 102 -7.91 3.26 28.07
CA GLY A 102 -6.75 3.00 27.19
C GLY A 102 -6.96 2.91 25.67
N TYR A 103 -5.91 2.49 24.97
CA TYR A 103 -5.93 2.18 23.53
C TYR A 103 -5.65 0.68 23.35
N PRO A 104 -6.71 -0.14 23.36
CA PRO A 104 -6.59 -1.59 23.46
C PRO A 104 -6.12 -2.22 22.15
N PHE A 105 -5.60 -3.45 22.25
CA PHE A 105 -5.00 -4.15 21.13
C PHE A 105 -5.94 -4.32 19.92
N SER A 106 -7.23 -4.60 20.11
CA SER A 106 -8.20 -4.67 18.99
C SER A 106 -8.32 -3.35 18.23
N THR A 107 -8.42 -2.23 18.94
CA THR A 107 -8.52 -0.89 18.33
C THR A 107 -7.25 -0.59 17.56
N TYR A 108 -6.08 -0.88 18.15
CA TYR A 108 -4.80 -0.74 17.46
C TYR A 108 -4.74 -1.56 16.16
N MET A 109 -5.12 -2.84 16.22
CA MET A 109 -5.14 -3.73 15.06
C MET A 109 -6.10 -3.25 13.99
N ASN A 110 -7.30 -2.81 14.36
CA ASN A 110 -8.33 -2.35 13.44
C ASN A 110 -7.93 -1.02 12.78
N ASP A 111 -7.48 -0.04 13.55
CA ASP A 111 -7.10 1.28 13.06
C ASP A 111 -5.90 1.19 12.13
N LEU A 112 -4.85 0.46 12.55
CA LEU A 112 -3.66 0.28 11.74
C LEU A 112 -3.96 -0.54 10.48
N THR A 113 -4.70 -1.65 10.58
CA THR A 113 -5.04 -2.46 9.41
C THR A 113 -5.96 -1.73 8.45
N GLY A 114 -7.00 -1.05 8.95
CA GLY A 114 -8.00 -0.37 8.13
C GLY A 114 -7.39 0.77 7.32
N GLU A 115 -6.62 1.65 7.97
CA GLU A 115 -6.01 2.79 7.30
C GLU A 115 -4.95 2.37 6.27
N VAL A 116 -4.09 1.43 6.66
CA VAL A 116 -2.98 0.98 5.83
C VAL A 116 -3.49 0.16 4.63
N THR A 117 -4.45 -0.74 4.85
CA THR A 117 -5.01 -1.58 3.79
C THR A 117 -5.70 -0.71 2.73
N ALA A 118 -6.55 0.23 3.14
CA ALA A 118 -7.21 1.13 2.20
C ALA A 118 -6.21 2.00 1.41
N ALA A 119 -5.16 2.50 2.07
CA ALA A 119 -4.12 3.28 1.42
C ALA A 119 -3.33 2.46 0.37
N MET A 120 -3.01 1.20 0.69
CA MET A 120 -2.28 0.30 -0.20
C MET A 120 -3.13 -0.23 -1.35
N GLU A 121 -4.41 -0.53 -1.13
CA GLU A 121 -5.34 -0.90 -2.19
C GLU A 121 -5.52 0.23 -3.21
N GLY A 122 -5.64 1.47 -2.72
CA GLY A 122 -5.68 2.65 -3.58
C GLY A 122 -4.42 2.79 -4.44
N LEU A 123 -3.22 2.57 -3.88
CA LEU A 123 -1.98 2.62 -4.65
C LEU A 123 -1.88 1.48 -5.66
N LYS A 124 -2.21 0.25 -5.27
CA LYS A 124 -2.24 -0.93 -6.18
C LYS A 124 -3.16 -0.71 -7.38
N SER A 125 -4.31 -0.07 -7.16
CA SER A 125 -5.24 0.26 -8.24
C SER A 125 -4.62 1.23 -9.24
N VAL A 126 -3.97 2.30 -8.76
CA VAL A 126 -3.29 3.28 -9.63
C VAL A 126 -2.09 2.66 -10.35
N VAL A 127 -1.32 1.78 -9.70
CA VAL A 127 -0.24 1.01 -10.33
C VAL A 127 -0.78 0.19 -11.51
N LYS A 128 -1.86 -0.59 -11.33
CA LYS A 128 -2.46 -1.39 -12.40
C LYS A 128 -2.93 -0.54 -13.58
N THR A 129 -3.54 0.61 -13.31
CA THR A 129 -3.96 1.56 -14.35
C THR A 129 -2.76 2.12 -15.11
N THR A 130 -1.66 2.41 -14.41
CA THR A 130 -0.42 2.90 -15.03
C THR A 130 0.25 1.84 -15.88
N GLU A 131 0.31 0.58 -15.42
CA GLU A 131 0.81 -0.56 -16.21
C GLU A 131 0.04 -0.69 -17.53
N LYS A 132 -1.30 -0.69 -17.46
CA LYS A 132 -2.16 -0.77 -18.66
C LYS A 132 -1.93 0.41 -19.62
N SER A 133 -1.88 1.63 -19.09
CA SER A 133 -1.64 2.82 -19.89
C SER A 133 -0.27 2.78 -20.56
N LYS A 134 0.73 2.24 -19.87
CA LYS A 134 2.07 2.08 -20.41
C LYS A 134 2.13 1.05 -21.52
N THR A 135 1.57 -0.15 -21.33
CA THR A 135 1.52 -1.17 -22.38
C THR A 135 0.85 -0.65 -23.64
N LYS A 136 -0.28 0.07 -23.49
CA LYS A 136 -0.95 0.72 -24.62
C LYS A 136 -0.05 1.74 -25.33
N HIS A 137 0.68 2.54 -24.57
CA HIS A 137 1.60 3.54 -25.09
C HIS A 137 2.75 2.92 -25.89
N ASP A 138 3.38 1.89 -25.32
CA ASP A 138 4.49 1.16 -25.93
C ASP A 138 4.04 0.43 -27.22
N ASP A 139 2.82 -0.13 -27.23
CA ASP A 139 2.21 -0.75 -28.42
C ASP A 139 1.98 0.28 -29.55
N LEU A 140 1.50 1.47 -29.21
CA LEU A 140 1.30 2.55 -30.20
C LEU A 140 2.62 3.08 -30.74
N LEU A 141 3.63 3.26 -29.87
CA LEU A 141 4.98 3.64 -30.28
C LEU A 141 5.58 2.60 -31.22
N SER A 142 5.46 1.32 -30.90
CA SER A 142 5.94 0.22 -31.74
C SER A 142 5.29 0.25 -33.14
N LYS A 143 3.97 0.47 -33.22
CA LYS A 143 3.26 0.62 -34.50
C LYS A 143 3.74 1.84 -35.30
N TYR A 144 3.96 2.97 -34.62
CA TYR A 144 4.48 4.18 -35.26
C TYR A 144 5.90 3.97 -35.81
N PHE A 145 6.81 3.39 -35.03
CA PHE A 145 8.18 3.11 -35.49
C PHE A 145 8.23 2.11 -36.64
N LYS A 146 7.38 1.08 -36.60
CA LYS A 146 7.21 0.15 -37.73
C LYS A 146 6.79 0.91 -38.99
N LYS A 147 5.85 1.85 -38.86
CA LYS A 147 5.38 2.64 -40.01
C LYS A 147 6.45 3.61 -40.54
N CYS A 148 7.26 4.19 -39.66
CA CYS A 148 8.42 4.99 -40.07
C CYS A 148 9.38 4.14 -40.92
N ALA A 149 9.73 2.94 -40.46
CA ALA A 149 10.59 2.04 -41.21
C ALA A 149 10.00 1.65 -42.58
N GLU A 150 8.68 1.44 -42.69
CA GLU A 150 8.01 1.16 -43.97
C GLU A 150 8.08 2.36 -44.95
N VAL A 151 7.99 3.59 -44.44
CA VAL A 151 8.13 4.82 -45.25
C VAL A 151 9.57 4.95 -45.74
N ASP A 152 10.55 4.81 -44.84
CA ASP A 152 11.98 4.92 -45.15
C ASP A 152 12.42 3.84 -46.16
N GLU A 153 11.91 2.61 -46.03
CA GLU A 153 12.18 1.52 -46.96
C GLU A 153 11.59 1.82 -48.35
N LEU A 154 10.38 2.39 -48.41
CA LEU A 154 9.74 2.75 -49.68
C LEU A 154 10.46 3.90 -50.37
N GLU A 155 10.86 4.92 -49.61
CA GLU A 155 11.67 6.04 -50.12
C GLU A 155 12.98 5.53 -50.72
N THR A 156 13.70 4.68 -49.98
CA THR A 156 14.95 4.06 -50.45
C THR A 156 14.73 3.22 -51.71
N LYS A 157 13.63 2.47 -51.80
CA LYS A 157 13.28 1.66 -52.99
C LYS A 157 12.96 2.53 -54.21
N LEU A 158 12.30 3.67 -54.02
CA LEU A 158 11.97 4.59 -55.11
C LEU A 158 13.23 5.33 -55.59
N ALA A 159 14.07 5.80 -54.67
CA ALA A 159 15.36 6.41 -54.98
C ALA A 159 16.27 5.46 -55.79
N LYS A 160 16.40 4.19 -55.37
CA LYS A 160 17.15 3.16 -56.12
C LYS A 160 16.64 2.91 -57.55
N LYS A 161 15.37 3.23 -57.82
CA LYS A 161 14.73 3.08 -59.13
C LYS A 161 14.70 4.39 -59.93
N ASN A 162 15.36 5.46 -59.45
CA ASN A 162 15.28 6.80 -60.00
C ASN A 162 13.82 7.30 -60.20
N LYS A 163 12.90 6.85 -59.34
CA LYS A 163 11.51 7.31 -59.33
C LYS A 163 11.34 8.40 -58.29
N GLY A 164 10.78 9.54 -58.72
CA GLY A 164 10.42 10.62 -57.81
C GLY A 164 9.33 10.21 -56.81
N ILE A 165 9.40 10.76 -55.61
CA ILE A 165 8.44 10.54 -54.52
C ILE A 165 7.19 11.43 -54.64
N ASP A 166 7.31 12.60 -55.29
CA ASP A 166 6.27 13.64 -55.31
C ASP A 166 4.95 13.20 -55.96
N ASN A 167 5.02 12.31 -56.96
CA ASN A 167 3.85 11.79 -57.68
C ASN A 167 3.54 10.32 -57.35
N ASN A 168 4.13 9.77 -56.28
CA ASN A 168 3.91 8.37 -55.91
C ASN A 168 2.77 8.24 -54.88
N GLU A 169 1.57 7.87 -55.35
CA GLU A 169 0.37 7.71 -54.49
C GLU A 169 0.60 6.76 -53.31
N LYS A 170 1.36 5.68 -53.52
CA LYS A 170 1.67 4.70 -52.45
C LYS A 170 2.56 5.31 -51.37
N PHE A 171 3.52 6.16 -51.76
CA PHE A 171 4.37 6.88 -50.82
C PHE A 171 3.56 7.91 -50.03
N ALA A 172 2.74 8.72 -50.71
CA ALA A 172 1.85 9.69 -50.08
C ALA A 172 0.90 9.04 -49.07
N SER A 173 0.28 7.89 -49.42
CA SER A 173 -0.58 7.13 -48.51
C SER A 173 0.18 6.60 -47.29
N LYS A 174 1.38 6.04 -47.45
CA LYS A 174 2.19 5.54 -46.31
C LYS A 174 2.61 6.68 -45.37
N VAL A 175 2.90 7.86 -45.92
CA VAL A 175 3.19 9.09 -45.16
C VAL A 175 1.96 9.54 -44.37
N ALA A 176 0.78 9.60 -44.99
CA ALA A 176 -0.46 9.97 -44.30
C ALA A 176 -0.77 9.04 -43.12
N ASP A 177 -0.64 7.72 -43.31
CA ASP A 177 -0.81 6.73 -42.24
C ASP A 177 0.20 6.91 -41.08
N ARG A 178 1.47 7.24 -41.39
CA ARG A 178 2.50 7.52 -40.39
C ARG A 178 2.14 8.77 -39.58
N ASP A 179 1.69 9.82 -40.26
CA ASP A 179 1.35 11.10 -39.61
C ASP A 179 0.09 10.96 -38.75
N GLN A 180 -0.89 10.14 -39.16
CA GLN A 180 -2.02 9.76 -38.32
C GLN A 180 -1.57 9.00 -37.06
N LEU A 181 -0.66 8.03 -37.20
CA LEU A 181 -0.10 7.30 -36.06
C LEU A 181 0.72 8.22 -35.14
N LYS A 182 1.45 9.19 -35.69
CA LYS A 182 2.19 10.20 -34.92
C LYS A 182 1.24 11.00 -34.03
N ALA A 183 0.15 11.52 -34.60
CA ALA A 183 -0.85 12.26 -33.84
C ALA A 183 -1.46 11.40 -32.71
N GLN A 184 -1.70 10.12 -32.97
CA GLN A 184 -2.22 9.17 -31.98
C GLN A 184 -1.22 8.91 -30.85
N VAL A 185 0.07 8.72 -31.17
CA VAL A 185 1.15 8.55 -30.19
C VAL A 185 1.32 9.79 -29.33
N GLU A 186 1.29 10.99 -29.92
CA GLU A 186 1.41 12.24 -29.17
C GLU A 186 0.23 12.46 -28.22
N ALA A 187 -0.98 12.13 -28.65
CA ALA A 187 -2.17 12.17 -27.80
C ALA A 187 -2.06 11.18 -26.64
N ASP A 188 -1.58 9.97 -26.91
CA ASP A 188 -1.42 8.93 -25.91
C ASP A 188 -0.26 9.20 -24.94
N ASP A 189 0.87 9.78 -25.38
CA ASP A 189 1.97 10.22 -24.51
C ASP A 189 1.46 11.26 -23.48
N ARG A 190 0.65 12.23 -23.93
CA ARG A 190 0.02 13.20 -23.02
C ARG A 190 -0.90 12.52 -22.00
N ALA A 191 -1.67 11.52 -22.42
CA ALA A 191 -2.53 10.77 -21.52
C ALA A 191 -1.72 9.93 -20.52
N PHE A 192 -0.69 9.23 -20.99
CA PHE A 192 0.21 8.42 -20.17
C PHE A 192 0.95 9.28 -19.13
N ARG A 193 1.45 10.46 -19.51
CA ARG A 193 2.08 11.40 -18.56
C ARG A 193 1.13 11.81 -17.42
N LYS A 194 -0.15 12.03 -17.71
CA LYS A 194 -1.15 12.34 -16.68
C LYS A 194 -1.35 11.16 -15.72
N VAL A 195 -1.46 9.94 -16.25
CA VAL A 195 -1.58 8.72 -15.44
C VAL A 195 -0.33 8.50 -14.58
N LEU A 196 0.85 8.75 -15.14
CA LEU A 196 2.12 8.62 -14.43
C LEU A 196 2.26 9.67 -13.31
N GLN A 197 1.84 10.91 -13.55
CA GLN A 197 1.81 11.93 -12.49
C GLN A 197 0.89 11.52 -11.34
N ASN A 198 -0.31 11.02 -11.65
CA ASN A 198 -1.23 10.50 -10.65
C ASN A 198 -0.63 9.33 -9.84
N LEU A 199 0.18 8.47 -10.47
CA LEU A 199 0.93 7.43 -9.75
C LEU A 199 1.91 8.03 -8.73
N PHE A 200 2.63 9.09 -9.10
CA PHE A 200 3.56 9.75 -8.19
C PHE A 200 2.85 10.44 -7.02
N ASP A 201 1.78 11.17 -7.30
CA ASP A 201 0.99 11.86 -6.27
C ASP A 201 0.36 10.84 -5.30
N LYS A 202 -0.19 9.74 -5.84
CA LYS A 202 -0.76 8.68 -5.02
C LYS A 202 0.30 7.97 -4.19
N ARG A 203 1.48 7.68 -4.77
CA ARG A 203 2.61 7.07 -4.06
C ARG A 203 3.04 7.92 -2.87
N THR A 204 3.22 9.24 -3.08
CA THR A 204 3.61 10.17 -2.00
C THR A 204 2.57 10.18 -0.89
N THR A 205 1.29 10.30 -1.24
CA THR A 205 0.19 10.31 -0.26
C THR A 205 0.09 8.99 0.51
N THR A 206 0.21 7.85 -0.18
CA THR A 206 0.19 6.53 0.47
C THR A 206 1.39 6.34 1.39
N LEU A 207 2.60 6.75 0.98
CA LEU A 207 3.79 6.66 1.81
C LEU A 207 3.64 7.48 3.10
N GLN A 208 3.19 8.74 2.98
CA GLN A 208 2.91 9.59 4.13
C GLN A 208 1.89 8.94 5.07
N ARG A 209 0.76 8.49 4.52
CA ARG A 209 -0.31 7.86 5.32
C ARG A 209 0.18 6.62 6.05
N VAL A 210 0.89 5.74 5.37
CA VAL A 210 1.44 4.51 5.97
C VAL A 210 2.40 4.81 7.11
N VAL A 211 3.32 5.76 6.93
CA VAL A 211 4.29 6.13 7.97
C VAL A 211 3.59 6.79 9.15
N LEU A 212 2.68 7.73 8.90
CA LEU A 212 1.94 8.43 9.95
C LEU A 212 1.01 7.50 10.72
N SER A 213 0.32 6.58 10.06
CA SER A 213 -0.53 5.58 10.72
C SER A 213 0.31 4.68 11.63
N LEU A 214 1.45 4.17 11.15
CA LEU A 214 2.37 3.39 11.99
C LEU A 214 2.86 4.20 13.20
N GLN A 215 3.36 5.41 12.99
CA GLN A 215 3.85 6.26 14.07
C GLN A 215 2.75 6.57 15.10
N THR A 216 1.58 7.01 14.64
CA THR A 216 0.48 7.44 15.51
C THR A 216 -0.07 6.27 16.31
N HIS A 217 -0.44 5.18 15.62
CA HIS A 217 -1.12 4.06 16.26
C HIS A 217 -0.17 3.24 17.11
N SER A 218 1.06 2.99 16.64
CA SER A 218 2.04 2.25 17.45
C SER A 218 2.48 3.04 18.67
N MET A 219 2.73 4.36 18.56
CA MET A 219 3.09 5.19 19.71
C MET A 219 1.98 5.19 20.76
N LYS A 220 0.72 5.38 20.33
CA LYS A 220 -0.43 5.35 21.22
C LYS A 220 -0.57 3.99 21.90
N TYR A 221 -0.47 2.91 21.15
CA TYR A 221 -0.59 1.55 21.68
C TYR A 221 0.51 1.21 22.68
N PHE A 222 1.78 1.41 22.34
CA PHE A 222 2.88 1.08 23.25
C PHE A 222 2.93 2.00 24.47
N SER A 223 2.46 3.25 24.37
CA SER A 223 2.32 4.14 25.53
C SER A 223 1.26 3.62 26.51
N GLU A 224 0.10 3.19 26.01
CA GLU A 224 -0.97 2.65 26.84
C GLU A 224 -0.62 1.27 27.41
N LEU A 225 0.08 0.43 26.63
CA LEU A 225 0.62 -0.84 27.12
C LEU A 225 1.63 -0.62 28.25
N SER A 226 2.54 0.36 28.11
CA SER A 226 3.52 0.69 29.16
C SER A 226 2.85 1.09 30.47
N LYS A 227 1.75 1.86 30.41
CA LYS A 227 0.95 2.21 31.60
C LYS A 227 0.25 0.99 32.20
N ALA A 228 -0.22 0.06 31.37
CA ALA A 228 -0.86 -1.17 31.85
C ALA A 228 0.12 -2.12 32.54
N VAL A 229 1.38 -2.17 32.09
CA VAL A 229 2.43 -3.05 32.62
C VAL A 229 3.18 -2.43 33.81
N HIS A 230 3.13 -1.10 33.95
CA HIS A 230 3.63 -0.35 35.11
C HIS A 230 2.52 0.47 35.80
N PRO A 231 1.49 -0.18 36.36
CA PRO A 231 0.37 0.49 37.01
C PRO A 231 0.76 1.13 38.35
#